data_AF-A0A137NYB4-F1
#
_entry.id   AF-A0A137NYB4-F1
#
_cell.length_a   1.000
_cell.length_b   1.000
_cell.length_c   1.000
_cell.angle_alpha   90.00
_cell.angle_beta   90.00
_cell.angle_gamma   90.00
#
_symmetry.space_group_name_H-M   'P 1'
#
loop_
_entity.id
_entity.type
_entity.pdbx_description
1 polymer ?
#
loop_
_entity_poly.entity_id
_entity_poly.type
_entity_poly.pdbx_seq_one_letter_code
_entity_poly.pdbx_strand_id
1 'polypeptide(L)' 'KIGQQLLNAFKILQLIGSCHTENNTISTKFGLYQEIQFNRKGRLVGFKTIHFYLESSRV' A
#
# COMPACT_ATOMS: atom_id res chain seq x y z
N LYS A 1 -14.02 -2.20 11.29
CA LYS A 1 -13.48 -3.44 10.68
C LYS A 1 -12.74 -3.15 9.37
N ILE A 2 -13.38 -2.57 8.34
CA ILE A 2 -12.74 -2.27 7.04
C ILE A 2 -11.56 -1.29 7.11
N GLY A 3 -11.67 -0.20 7.90
CA GLY A 3 -10.54 0.73 8.06
C GLY A 3 -9.28 0.08 8.63
N GLN A 4 -9.45 -0.87 9.55
CA GLN A 4 -8.33 -1.66 10.08
C GLN A 4 -7.76 -2.60 9.01
N GLN A 5 -8.61 -3.21 8.17
CA GLN A 5 -8.17 -4.05 7.06
C GLN A 5 -7.35 -3.25 6.03
N LEU A 6 -7.77 -2.02 5.72
CA LEU A 6 -7.03 -1.11 4.85
C LEU A 6 -5.63 -0.81 5.43
N LEU A 7 -5.56 -0.43 6.71
CA LEU A 7 -4.28 -0.14 7.37
C LEU A 7 -3.37 -1.37 7.41
N ASN A 8 -3.93 -2.54 7.70
CA ASN A 8 -3.18 -3.79 7.76
C ASN A 8 -2.67 -4.20 6.37
N ALA A 9 -3.48 -4.06 5.32
CA ALA A 9 -3.07 -4.34 3.94
C ALA A 9 -1.93 -3.41 3.51
N PHE A 10 -2.02 -2.13 3.84
CA PHE A 10 -0.95 -1.17 3.58
C PHE A 10 0.35 -1.55 4.31
N LYS A 11 0.27 -1.91 5.60
CA LYS A 11 1.44 -2.37 6.37
C LYS A 11 2.10 -3.59 5.74
N ILE A 12 1.32 -4.59 5.33
CA ILE A 12 1.84 -5.81 4.69
C ILE A 12 2.57 -5.44 3.39
N LEU A 13 1.94 -4.62 2.53
CA LEU A 13 2.54 -4.18 1.27
C LEU A 13 3.85 -3.42 1.50
N GLN A 14 3.90 -2.57 2.52
CA GLN A 14 5.09 -1.81 2.82
C GLN A 14 6.22 -2.69 3.36
N LEU A 15 5.91 -3.71 4.15
CA LEU A 15 6.89 -4.68 4.64
C LEU A 15 7.51 -5.52 3.51
N ILE A 16 6.71 -5.96 2.54
CA ILE A 16 7.20 -6.81 1.45
C ILE A 16 7.89 -6.02 0.33
N GLY A 17 7.51 -4.76 0.12
CA GLY A 17 7.95 -3.97 -1.03
C GLY A 17 8.80 -2.75 -0.68
N SER A 18 9.16 -2.55 0.59
CA SER A 18 10.11 -1.50 0.97
C SER A 18 11.46 -2.09 1.34
N CYS A 19 12.51 -1.32 1.13
CA CYS A 19 13.86 -1.70 1.53
C CYS A 19 14.67 -0.51 2.02
N HIS A 20 15.70 -0.81 2.79
CA HIS A 20 16.73 0.14 3.16
C HIS A 20 17.60 0.49 1.95
N THR A 21 17.79 1.79 1.73
CA THR A 21 18.70 2.38 0.76
C THR A 21 19.57 3.41 1.47
N GLU A 22 20.72 3.76 0.90
CA GLU A 22 21.66 4.73 1.50
C GLU A 22 20.99 6.07 1.86
N ASN A 23 20.02 6.51 1.06
CA ASN A 23 19.34 7.80 1.22
C ASN A 23 17.98 7.71 1.94
N ASN A 24 17.43 6.51 2.12
CA ASN A 24 16.12 6.31 2.73
C ASN A 24 16.03 4.91 3.37
N THR A 25 15.75 4.87 4.66
CA THR A 25 15.69 3.65 5.45
C THR A 25 14.48 2.77 5.13
N ILE A 26 13.40 3.36 4.59
CA ILE A 26 12.16 2.68 4.19
C ILE A 26 11.78 3.18 2.79
N SER A 27 12.63 2.89 1.81
CA SER A 27 12.39 3.21 0.40
C SER A 27 11.40 2.22 -0.19
N THR A 28 10.23 2.69 -0.60
CA THR A 28 9.24 1.88 -1.31
C THR A 28 9.72 1.59 -2.73
N LYS A 29 9.74 0.31 -3.12
CA LYS A 29 10.28 -0.18 -4.39
C LYS A 29 9.21 -0.62 -5.38
N PHE A 30 8.00 -0.09 -5.23
CA PHE A 30 6.87 -0.28 -6.12
C PHE A 30 6.02 0.99 -6.13
N GLY A 31 5.35 1.25 -7.25
CA GLY A 31 4.29 2.24 -7.32
C GLY A 31 2.99 1.69 -6.71
N LEU A 32 2.23 2.54 -6.03
CA LEU A 32 0.98 2.14 -5.37
C LEU A 32 -0.14 3.12 -5.69
N TYR A 33 -1.28 2.58 -6.12
CA TYR A 33 -2.54 3.30 -6.24
C TYR A 33 -3.61 2.62 -5.39
N GLN A 34 -4.32 3.40 -4.58
CA GLN A 34 -5.41 2.91 -3.75
C GLN A 34 -6.67 3.73 -4.00
N GLU A 35 -7.73 3.05 -4.43
CA GLU A 35 -9.07 3.61 -4.49
C GLU A 35 -9.77 3.33 -3.16
N ILE A 36 -10.22 4.38 -2.48
CA ILE A 36 -10.95 4.27 -1.22
C ILE A 36 -12.42 4.62 -1.50
N GLN A 37 -13.31 3.67 -1.22
CA GLN A 37 -14.72 3.79 -1.55
C GLN A 37 -15.52 4.21 -0.32
N PHE A 38 -16.28 5.30 -0.46
CA PHE A 38 -17.19 5.80 0.55
C PHE A 38 -18.63 5.71 0.06
N ASN A 39 -19.56 5.45 0.97
CA ASN A 39 -20.97 5.59 0.67
C ASN A 39 -21.41 7.08 0.70
N ARG A 40 -22.66 7.35 0.31
CA ARG A 40 -23.25 8.70 0.32
C ARG A 40 -23.28 9.37 1.71
N LYS A 41 -23.12 8.60 2.79
CA LYS A 41 -23.04 9.09 4.18
C LYS A 41 -21.58 9.30 4.63
N GLY A 42 -20.60 9.19 3.73
CA GLY A 42 -19.18 9.34 4.04
C GLY A 42 -18.56 8.16 4.81
N ARG A 43 -19.25 7.02 4.91
CA ARG A 43 -18.70 5.83 5.59
C ARG A 43 -17.86 5.01 4.61
N LEU A 44 -16.69 4.60 5.06
CA LEU A 44 -15.81 3.70 4.34
C LEU A 44 -16.50 2.35 4.10
N VAL A 45 -16.63 1.96 2.83
CA VAL A 45 -17.29 0.70 2.42
C VAL A 45 -16.33 -0.30 1.78
N GLY A 46 -15.20 0.15 1.24
CA GLY A 46 -14.25 -0.73 0.60
C GLY A 46 -13.00 0.00 0.14
N PHE A 47 -12.03 -0.78 -0.35
CA PHE A 47 -10.84 -0.24 -0.99
C PHE A 47 -10.34 -1.22 -2.06
N LYS A 48 -9.64 -0.68 -3.06
CA LYS A 48 -8.96 -1.45 -4.10
C LYS A 48 -7.54 -0.97 -4.20
N THR A 49 -6.60 -1.90 -4.19
CA THR A 49 -5.17 -1.61 -4.25
C THR A 49 -4.57 -2.17 -5.53
N ILE A 50 -3.85 -1.33 -6.27
CA ILE A 50 -3.11 -1.72 -7.47
C ILE A 50 -1.64 -1.33 -7.27
N HIS A 51 -0.74 -2.28 -7.49
CA HIS A 51 0.71 -2.07 -7.42
C HIS A 51 1.32 -2.12 -8.82
N PHE A 52 2.39 -1.37 -9.04
CA PHE A 52 3.04 -1.24 -10.33
C PHE A 52 4.56 -1.28 -10.17
N TYR A 53 5.25 -1.83 -11.17
CA TYR A 53 6.71 -1.78 -11.30
C TYR A 53 7.47 -2.11 -10.00
N LEU A 54 7.23 -3.28 -9.44
CA LEU A 54 8.07 -3.80 -8.35
C LEU A 54 9.49 -3.97 -8.87
N GLU A 55 10.49 -3.45 -8.14
CA GLU A 55 11.91 -3.55 -8.47
C GLU A 55 12.39 -5.02 -8.42
N SER A 56 12.20 -5.78 -9.50
CA SER A 56 12.51 -7.21 -9.56
C SER A 56 14.01 -7.52 -9.49
N SER A 57 14.88 -6.57 -9.82
CA SER A 57 16.35 -6.74 -9.78
C SER A 57 16.91 -6.92 -8.37
N ARG A 58 16.08 -6.74 -7.34
CA ARG A 58 16.46 -6.78 -5.93
C ARG A 58 16.02 -8.05 -5.21
N VAL A 59 15.44 -9.01 -5.95
CA VAL A 59 15.07 -10.36 -5.52
C VAL A 59 16.13 -11.33 -6.04
#